data_AF-R0FPM9-F1
#
_entry.id   AF-R0FPM9-F1
#
_cell.length_a   1.000
_cell.length_b   1.000
_cell.length_c   1.000
_cell.angle_alpha   90.00
_cell.angle_beta   90.00
_cell.angle_gamma   90.00
#
_symmetry.space_group_name_H-M   'P 1'
#
loop_
_entity.id
_entity.type
_entity.pdbx_description
1 polymer ?
#
loop_
_entity_poly.entity_id
_entity_poly.type
_entity_poly.pdbx_seq_one_letter_code
_entity_poly.pdbx_strand_id
1 'polypeptide(L)'
;MEIFKKAETVRLRSYHDKYLLAEEDEESVSQDRDGRSMNARWSVEVVEQADVIRLKSCFGKYLTASNIPMFLGMTGKKVTQTLPRRLDSSTEWEPVREGVQVRLKTRYGQYLRANGGLPPWRNSITHDIPHRSTTQDWVLWDVDILDSRKKKAPPVAEPVYTPLPPPPPPPELLIVRKDDHQEPNSPNGFSLRSPKFSKSESDDSVRSPVKADGRLIYYRIGDEDGNVDETANEELFCFKGMGLEELKEKLKEETGLSDISICSKNPLNGKLYPLRLHLPPNNTKMHVVLIPSPSKGDAASTS
;
A
#
# COMPACT_ATOMS: atom_id res chain seq x y z
N MET A 1 1.87 -3.57 -17.92
CA MET A 1 0.96 -4.48 -18.66
C MET A 1 1.56 -5.85 -19.03
N GLU A 2 2.79 -5.97 -19.54
CA GLU A 2 3.33 -7.23 -20.10
C GLU A 2 3.30 -8.45 -19.17
N ILE A 3 3.57 -8.25 -17.88
CA ILE A 3 3.57 -9.33 -16.87
C ILE A 3 2.21 -10.02 -16.78
N PHE A 4 1.12 -9.23 -16.84
CA PHE A 4 -0.25 -9.72 -16.77
C PHE A 4 -0.72 -10.38 -18.07
N LYS A 5 -0.13 -10.03 -19.23
CA LYS A 5 -0.42 -10.72 -20.51
C LYS A 5 0.05 -12.18 -20.51
N LYS A 6 1.05 -12.51 -19.70
CA LYS A 6 1.62 -13.87 -19.58
C LYS A 6 1.06 -14.63 -18.37
N ALA A 7 0.45 -13.94 -17.42
CA ALA A 7 -0.07 -14.54 -16.19
C ALA A 7 -1.53 -14.96 -16.33
N GLU A 8 -1.85 -16.15 -15.81
CA GLU A 8 -3.21 -16.64 -15.64
C GLU A 8 -3.69 -16.37 -14.22
N THR A 9 -2.85 -16.68 -13.24
CA THR A 9 -3.11 -16.45 -11.81
C THR A 9 -1.92 -15.73 -11.18
N VAL A 10 -2.20 -14.71 -10.36
CA VAL A 10 -1.19 -13.95 -9.62
C VAL A 10 -1.52 -13.85 -8.14
N ARG A 11 -0.52 -13.48 -7.34
CA ARG A 11 -0.70 -12.84 -6.03
C ARG A 11 -0.06 -11.46 -6.07
N LEU A 12 -0.65 -10.54 -5.33
CA LEU A 12 -0.15 -9.18 -5.22
C LEU A 12 0.37 -8.98 -3.80
N ARG A 13 1.67 -8.75 -3.66
CA ARG A 13 2.32 -8.47 -2.38
C ARG A 13 2.51 -6.96 -2.26
N SER A 14 2.00 -6.39 -1.17
CA SER A 14 2.10 -4.97 -0.87
C SER A 14 3.50 -4.61 -0.37
N TYR A 15 3.77 -3.30 -0.34
CA TYR A 15 4.94 -2.73 0.33
C TYR A 15 5.12 -3.16 1.80
N HIS A 16 4.07 -3.65 2.46
CA HIS A 16 4.11 -4.11 3.84
C HIS A 16 4.37 -5.62 3.99
N ASP A 17 4.86 -6.29 2.94
CA ASP A 17 5.08 -7.73 2.88
C ASP A 17 3.83 -8.55 3.23
N LYS A 18 2.68 -8.09 2.73
CA LYS A 18 1.39 -8.77 2.87
C LYS A 18 0.72 -8.95 1.53
N TYR A 19 -0.09 -9.98 1.40
CA TYR A 19 -0.79 -10.33 0.18
C TYR A 19 -2.21 -9.76 0.18
N LEU A 20 -2.66 -9.29 -0.99
CA LEU A 20 -4.05 -8.91 -1.20
C LEU A 20 -4.96 -10.14 -1.10
N LEU A 21 -5.94 -10.11 -0.20
CA LEU A 21 -6.86 -11.20 0.08
C LEU A 21 -8.29 -10.82 -0.22
N ALA A 22 -9.04 -11.77 -0.79
CA ALA A 22 -10.48 -11.74 -0.83
C ALA A 22 -11.03 -12.36 0.45
N GLU A 23 -11.90 -11.65 1.17
CA GLU A 23 -12.47 -12.16 2.42
C GLU A 23 -13.63 -13.13 2.19
N GLU A 24 -13.90 -13.97 3.19
CA GLU A 24 -14.94 -15.00 3.15
C GLU A 24 -16.37 -14.44 3.16
N ASP A 25 -16.54 -13.17 3.56
CA ASP A 25 -17.80 -12.45 3.42
C ASP A 25 -18.18 -12.16 1.95
N GLU A 26 -17.27 -12.51 1.03
CA GLU A 26 -17.36 -12.28 -0.40
C GLU A 26 -17.68 -10.82 -0.81
N GLU A 27 -17.38 -9.85 0.06
CA GLU A 27 -17.58 -8.42 -0.19
C GLU A 27 -16.31 -7.64 0.08
N SER A 28 -15.65 -7.91 1.21
CA SER A 28 -14.47 -7.18 1.62
C SER A 28 -13.20 -7.80 1.04
N VAL A 29 -12.16 -6.96 1.01
CA VAL A 29 -10.80 -7.34 0.68
C VAL A 29 -9.86 -6.75 1.71
N SER A 30 -8.79 -7.47 2.01
CA SER A 30 -7.84 -7.09 3.05
C SER A 30 -6.41 -7.44 2.62
N GLN A 31 -5.47 -7.34 3.55
CA GLN A 31 -4.13 -7.89 3.39
C GLN A 31 -3.67 -8.64 4.64
N ASP A 32 -2.98 -9.75 4.43
CA ASP A 32 -2.37 -10.56 5.48
C ASP A 32 -1.05 -11.17 4.99
N ARG A 33 -0.24 -11.70 5.90
CA ARG A 33 1.03 -12.36 5.59
C ARG A 33 0.81 -13.74 4.95
N ASP A 34 -0.35 -14.36 5.12
CA ASP A 34 -0.63 -15.66 4.52
C ASP A 34 -0.90 -15.58 3.01
N GLY A 35 0.18 -15.63 2.22
CA GLY A 35 0.11 -15.72 0.76
C GLY A 35 -0.21 -17.11 0.22
N ARG A 36 -0.31 -18.16 1.05
CA ARG A 36 -0.59 -19.52 0.57
C ARG A 36 -2.08 -19.80 0.42
N SER A 37 -2.91 -19.04 1.13
CA SER A 37 -4.36 -19.11 1.04
C SER A 37 -4.87 -18.93 -0.39
N MET A 38 -5.97 -19.63 -0.71
CA MET A 38 -6.68 -19.45 -1.97
C MET A 38 -7.23 -18.03 -2.12
N ASN A 39 -7.53 -17.38 -1.01
CA ASN A 39 -8.01 -16.00 -0.94
C ASN A 39 -6.99 -15.00 -1.48
N ALA A 40 -5.69 -15.35 -1.50
CA ALA A 40 -4.62 -14.51 -2.02
C ALA A 40 -4.44 -14.65 -3.54
N ARG A 41 -5.12 -15.60 -4.18
CA ARG A 41 -5.00 -15.90 -5.60
C ARG A 41 -6.01 -15.10 -6.39
N TRP A 42 -5.52 -14.38 -7.39
CA TRP A 42 -6.31 -13.58 -8.28
C TRP A 42 -6.10 -14.03 -9.72
N SER A 43 -7.17 -14.49 -10.37
CA SER A 43 -7.15 -14.79 -11.79
C SER A 43 -7.15 -13.48 -12.58
N VAL A 44 -6.28 -13.40 -13.58
CA VAL A 44 -6.08 -12.21 -14.38
C VAL A 44 -6.90 -12.33 -15.66
N GLU A 45 -7.79 -11.38 -15.91
CA GLU A 45 -8.46 -11.20 -17.20
C GLU A 45 -7.91 -9.96 -17.89
N VAL A 46 -7.40 -10.12 -19.11
CA VAL A 46 -6.81 -9.02 -19.89
C VAL A 46 -7.87 -8.47 -20.83
N VAL A 47 -8.09 -7.16 -20.80
CA VAL A 47 -8.98 -6.43 -21.72
C VAL A 47 -8.10 -5.71 -22.74
N GLU A 48 -7.83 -6.37 -23.87
CA GLU A 48 -6.84 -5.91 -24.86
C GLU A 48 -7.20 -4.57 -25.49
N GLN A 49 -8.49 -4.25 -25.63
CA GLN A 49 -8.94 -3.01 -26.27
C GLN A 49 -8.59 -1.75 -25.46
N ALA A 50 -8.35 -1.89 -24.15
CA ALA A 50 -8.14 -0.76 -23.25
C ALA A 50 -6.84 -0.86 -22.43
N ASP A 51 -6.00 -1.88 -22.69
CA ASP A 51 -4.78 -2.18 -21.92
C ASP A 51 -4.99 -2.22 -20.40
N VAL A 52 -6.19 -2.63 -19.96
CA VAL A 52 -6.54 -2.82 -18.55
C VAL A 52 -6.68 -4.31 -18.21
N ILE A 53 -6.61 -4.62 -16.93
CA ILE A 53 -6.87 -5.95 -16.39
C ILE A 53 -8.07 -5.93 -15.46
N ARG A 54 -8.71 -7.09 -15.31
CA ARG A 54 -9.64 -7.39 -14.22
C ARG A 54 -9.04 -8.51 -13.39
N LEU A 55 -9.19 -8.40 -12.07
CA LEU A 55 -8.67 -9.38 -11.12
C LEU A 55 -9.85 -10.08 -10.47
N LYS A 56 -9.93 -11.40 -10.64
CA LYS A 56 -11.03 -12.22 -10.14
C LYS A 56 -10.59 -13.04 -8.94
N SER A 57 -11.30 -12.93 -7.83
CA SER A 57 -11.05 -13.65 -6.59
C SER A 57 -11.41 -15.14 -6.71
N CYS A 58 -11.02 -15.93 -5.72
CA CYS A 58 -11.42 -17.33 -5.58
C CYS A 58 -12.94 -17.53 -5.46
N PHE A 59 -13.69 -16.49 -5.09
CA PHE A 59 -15.16 -16.48 -5.04
C PHE A 59 -15.82 -16.11 -6.38
N GLY A 60 -15.02 -15.92 -7.42
CA GLY A 60 -15.50 -15.55 -8.75
C GLY A 60 -15.96 -14.10 -8.89
N LYS A 61 -15.61 -13.24 -7.92
CA LYS A 61 -15.92 -11.80 -7.90
C LYS A 61 -14.72 -10.97 -8.34
N TYR A 62 -14.94 -9.77 -8.82
CA TYR A 62 -13.89 -8.89 -9.32
C TYR A 62 -13.44 -7.88 -8.27
N LEU A 63 -12.14 -7.61 -8.20
CA LEU A 63 -11.59 -6.51 -7.43
C LEU A 63 -12.13 -5.19 -7.99
N THR A 64 -12.92 -4.49 -7.18
CA THR A 64 -13.77 -3.38 -7.58
C THR A 64 -13.44 -2.11 -6.80
N ALA A 65 -13.14 -1.03 -7.51
CA ALA A 65 -12.99 0.30 -6.95
C ALA A 65 -14.36 0.93 -6.68
N SER A 66 -14.77 1.00 -5.41
CA SER A 66 -16.07 1.60 -5.04
C SER A 66 -15.98 3.12 -4.93
N ASN A 67 -17.14 3.79 -4.93
CA ASN A 67 -17.24 5.21 -4.59
C ASN A 67 -17.48 5.48 -3.10
N ILE A 68 -17.43 4.44 -2.26
CA ILE A 68 -17.70 4.52 -0.84
C ILE A 68 -16.42 4.97 -0.12
N PRO A 69 -16.43 6.09 0.62
CA PRO A 69 -15.31 6.46 1.49
C PRO A 69 -15.03 5.35 2.52
N MET A 70 -13.76 5.03 2.77
CA MET A 70 -13.44 3.94 3.72
C MET A 70 -13.72 4.34 5.17
N PHE A 71 -13.25 5.51 5.62
CA PHE A 71 -13.52 6.07 6.94
C PHE A 71 -13.66 7.59 6.87
N LEU A 72 -14.48 8.16 7.76
CA LEU A 72 -14.71 9.59 7.84
C LEU A 72 -13.42 10.32 8.22
N GLY A 73 -12.96 11.26 7.39
CA GLY A 73 -11.74 12.03 7.61
C GLY A 73 -10.43 11.35 7.17
N MET A 74 -10.49 10.14 6.61
CA MET A 74 -9.34 9.45 6.00
C MET A 74 -9.39 9.55 4.47
N THR A 75 -8.23 9.56 3.83
CA THR A 75 -8.14 9.60 2.35
C THR A 75 -8.32 8.20 1.77
N GLY A 76 -8.89 8.12 0.57
CA GLY A 76 -9.10 6.87 -0.14
C GLY A 76 -10.50 6.28 0.02
N LYS A 77 -10.91 5.57 -1.03
CA LYS A 77 -12.23 4.92 -1.12
C LYS A 77 -12.06 3.41 -1.01
N LYS A 78 -13.09 2.73 -0.49
CA LYS A 78 -13.08 1.28 -0.26
C LYS A 78 -12.90 0.54 -1.59
N VAL A 79 -12.05 -0.47 -1.58
CA VAL A 79 -12.02 -1.50 -2.63
C VAL A 79 -12.75 -2.71 -2.07
N THR A 80 -13.57 -3.35 -2.91
CA THR A 80 -14.39 -4.51 -2.55
C THR A 80 -14.25 -5.58 -3.62
N GLN A 81 -14.79 -6.76 -3.37
CA GLN A 81 -15.02 -7.75 -4.41
C GLN A 81 -16.50 -7.76 -4.78
N THR A 82 -16.82 -7.61 -6.06
CA THR A 82 -18.21 -7.57 -6.55
C THR A 82 -18.37 -8.32 -7.86
N LEU A 83 -19.58 -8.77 -8.16
CA LEU A 83 -19.93 -9.33 -9.46
C LEU A 83 -21.06 -8.50 -10.07
N PRO A 84 -20.75 -7.37 -10.75
CA PRO A 84 -21.78 -6.54 -11.34
C PRO A 84 -22.42 -7.25 -12.52
N ARG A 85 -23.71 -6.97 -12.79
CA ARG A 85 -24.45 -7.55 -13.92
C ARG A 85 -23.77 -7.31 -15.27
N ARG A 86 -23.07 -6.17 -15.39
CA ARG A 86 -22.21 -5.82 -16.51
C ARG A 86 -20.89 -5.33 -15.93
N LEU A 87 -19.80 -5.86 -16.46
CA LEU A 87 -18.47 -5.41 -16.08
C LEU A 87 -18.29 -3.98 -16.59
N ASP A 88 -18.00 -3.07 -15.67
CA ASP A 88 -17.75 -1.67 -15.95
C ASP A 88 -16.34 -1.27 -15.51
N SER A 89 -16.02 0.01 -15.69
CA SER A 89 -14.70 0.53 -15.37
C SER A 89 -14.33 0.51 -13.88
N SER A 90 -15.26 0.19 -12.97
CA SER A 90 -14.92 0.02 -11.56
C SER A 90 -14.16 -1.28 -11.29
N THR A 91 -14.27 -2.26 -12.19
CA THR A 91 -13.57 -3.55 -12.12
C THR A 91 -12.24 -3.57 -12.89
N GLU A 92 -11.91 -2.47 -13.55
CA GLU A 92 -10.79 -2.34 -14.48
C GLU A 92 -9.63 -1.59 -13.85
N TRP A 93 -8.44 -2.18 -13.97
CA TRP A 93 -7.21 -1.65 -13.41
C TRP A 93 -6.15 -1.53 -14.51
N GLU A 94 -5.60 -0.35 -14.70
CA GLU A 94 -4.48 -0.06 -15.60
C GLU A 94 -3.15 -0.37 -14.88
N PRO A 95 -2.37 -1.37 -15.31
CA PRO A 95 -1.11 -1.71 -14.64
C PRO A 95 0.04 -0.83 -15.15
N VAL A 96 0.45 0.11 -14.29
CA VAL A 96 1.56 1.03 -14.53
C VAL A 96 2.84 0.45 -13.93
N ARG A 97 3.89 0.27 -14.76
CA ARG A 97 5.16 -0.30 -14.31
C ARG A 97 6.00 0.75 -13.59
N GLU A 98 6.57 0.38 -12.44
CA GLU A 98 7.48 1.21 -11.65
C GLU A 98 8.67 0.38 -11.20
N GLY A 99 9.74 0.41 -12.01
CA GLY A 99 10.88 -0.48 -11.82
C GLY A 99 10.49 -1.97 -11.92
N VAL A 100 10.64 -2.68 -10.80
CA VAL A 100 10.26 -4.09 -10.65
C VAL A 100 8.83 -4.28 -10.11
N GLN A 101 8.22 -3.21 -9.60
CA GLN A 101 6.89 -3.19 -9.03
C GLN A 101 5.86 -2.64 -10.01
N VAL A 102 4.58 -2.77 -9.65
CA VAL A 102 3.48 -2.20 -10.40
C VAL A 102 2.58 -1.36 -9.50
N ARG A 103 2.00 -0.32 -10.09
CA ARG A 103 0.83 0.36 -9.57
C ARG A 103 -0.39 -0.07 -10.38
N LEU A 104 -1.50 -0.34 -9.69
CA LEU A 104 -2.77 -0.65 -10.33
C LEU A 104 -3.65 0.58 -10.25
N LYS A 105 -3.90 1.22 -11.40
CA LYS A 105 -4.56 2.51 -11.50
C LYS A 105 -6.01 2.34 -11.95
N THR A 106 -6.94 3.01 -11.29
CA THR A 106 -8.34 3.07 -11.72
C THR A 106 -8.47 3.98 -12.93
N ARG A 107 -9.58 3.87 -13.66
CA ARG A 107 -9.90 4.77 -14.78
C ARG A 107 -9.83 6.27 -14.42
N TYR A 108 -10.10 6.60 -13.16
CA TYR A 108 -10.10 7.98 -12.65
C TYR A 108 -8.75 8.44 -12.10
N GLY A 109 -7.69 7.64 -12.25
CA GLY A 109 -6.33 8.02 -11.88
C GLY A 109 -5.95 7.79 -10.41
N GLN A 110 -6.79 7.08 -9.64
CA GLN A 110 -6.46 6.66 -8.27
C GLN A 110 -5.73 5.31 -8.33
N TYR A 111 -4.94 4.98 -7.31
CA TYR A 111 -4.15 3.74 -7.30
C TYR A 111 -4.59 2.80 -6.18
N LEU A 112 -4.59 1.50 -6.45
CA LEU A 112 -4.78 0.45 -5.45
C LEU A 112 -3.72 0.60 -4.36
N ARG A 113 -4.17 0.75 -3.11
CA ARG A 113 -3.34 1.03 -1.95
C ARG A 113 -3.58 0.03 -0.84
N ALA A 114 -2.48 -0.50 -0.32
CA ALA A 114 -2.44 -1.33 0.87
C ALA A 114 -2.22 -0.46 2.11
N ASN A 115 -3.18 -0.42 3.04
CA ASN A 115 -3.07 0.42 4.22
C ASN A 115 -2.33 -0.26 5.39
N GLY A 116 -1.27 0.40 5.86
CA GLY A 116 -0.62 0.09 7.14
C GLY A 116 -1.30 0.79 8.33
N GLY A 117 -0.62 0.86 9.47
CA GLY A 117 -1.05 1.65 10.62
C GLY A 117 -1.92 0.89 11.64
N LEU A 118 -2.85 1.60 12.29
CA LEU A 118 -3.71 1.09 13.36
C LEU A 118 -5.06 0.58 12.84
N PRO A 119 -5.69 -0.41 13.48
CA PRO A 119 -7.08 -0.78 13.18
C PRO A 119 -8.03 0.42 13.36
N PRO A 120 -9.13 0.51 12.59
CA PRO A 120 -9.58 -0.44 11.56
C PRO A 120 -8.91 -0.21 10.19
N TRP A 121 -8.00 0.76 10.08
CA TRP A 121 -7.30 1.09 8.84
C TRP A 121 -6.26 0.05 8.44
N ARG A 122 -5.56 -0.47 9.43
CA ARG A 122 -4.60 -1.56 9.26
C ARG A 122 -5.22 -2.70 8.48
N ASN A 123 -4.50 -3.18 7.48
CA ASN A 123 -4.89 -4.29 6.61
C ASN A 123 -6.05 -3.99 5.66
N SER A 124 -6.59 -2.77 5.64
CA SER A 124 -7.60 -2.41 4.65
C SER A 124 -6.98 -2.15 3.27
N ILE A 125 -7.80 -2.31 2.23
CA ILE A 125 -7.44 -2.01 0.85
C ILE A 125 -8.32 -0.86 0.36
N THR A 126 -7.68 0.16 -0.19
CA THR A 126 -8.37 1.34 -0.71
C THR A 126 -7.84 1.69 -2.09
N HIS A 127 -8.49 2.61 -2.79
CA HIS A 127 -7.88 3.31 -3.91
C HIS A 127 -7.78 4.79 -3.61
N ASP A 128 -6.60 5.36 -3.83
CA ASP A 128 -6.26 6.72 -3.42
C ASP A 128 -5.11 7.31 -4.26
N ILE A 129 -4.88 8.61 -4.16
CA ILE A 129 -3.69 9.27 -4.69
C ILE A 129 -2.77 9.58 -3.51
N PRO A 130 -1.58 8.96 -3.40
CA PRO A 130 -0.70 9.21 -2.28
C PRO A 130 -0.12 10.62 -2.36
N HIS A 131 -0.59 11.51 -1.47
CA HIS A 131 -0.11 12.90 -1.39
C HIS A 131 1.06 13.09 -0.42
N ARG A 132 1.33 12.13 0.47
CA ARG A 132 2.40 12.18 1.47
C ARG A 132 3.54 11.25 1.08
N SER A 133 4.78 11.70 1.25
CA SER A 133 5.98 10.89 0.99
C SER A 133 5.95 9.53 1.69
N THR A 134 5.54 9.49 2.96
CA THR A 134 5.46 8.26 3.76
C THR A 134 4.50 7.19 3.23
N THR A 135 3.54 7.58 2.39
CA THR A 135 2.52 6.68 1.84
C THR A 135 2.67 6.50 0.34
N GLN A 136 3.69 7.09 -0.30
CA GLN A 136 3.94 6.97 -1.74
C GLN A 136 4.14 5.51 -2.14
N ASP A 137 4.84 4.74 -1.32
CA ASP A 137 5.13 3.34 -1.64
C ASP A 137 3.97 2.39 -1.35
N TRP A 138 2.90 2.84 -0.67
CA TRP A 138 1.78 1.98 -0.29
C TRP A 138 0.91 1.56 -1.48
N VAL A 139 1.13 2.17 -2.65
CA VAL A 139 0.48 1.81 -3.91
C VAL A 139 1.34 0.88 -4.77
N LEU A 140 2.53 0.53 -4.31
CA LEU A 140 3.43 -0.39 -4.99
C LEU A 140 3.08 -1.83 -4.63
N TRP A 141 3.02 -2.67 -5.66
CA TRP A 141 2.72 -4.08 -5.55
C TRP A 141 3.78 -4.90 -6.30
N ASP A 142 4.32 -5.91 -5.63
CA ASP A 142 5.03 -7.00 -6.30
C ASP A 142 4.01 -7.99 -6.84
N VAL A 143 4.28 -8.52 -8.04
CA VAL A 143 3.40 -9.49 -8.71
C VAL A 143 4.09 -10.86 -8.71
N ASP A 144 3.56 -11.76 -7.90
CA ASP A 144 3.96 -13.18 -7.91
C ASP A 144 3.09 -13.91 -8.95
N ILE A 145 3.68 -14.40 -10.03
CA ILE A 145 2.97 -15.25 -11.00
C ILE A 145 2.90 -16.67 -10.43
N LEU A 146 1.69 -17.18 -10.24
CA LEU A 146 1.45 -18.57 -9.83
C LEU A 146 1.30 -19.49 -11.04
N ASP A 147 0.51 -19.05 -12.02
CA ASP A 147 0.24 -19.80 -13.24
C ASP A 147 0.48 -18.90 -14.45
N SER A 148 1.21 -19.42 -15.43
CA SER A 148 1.42 -18.74 -16.71
C SER A 148 0.39 -19.21 -17.74
N ARG A 149 -0.17 -18.28 -18.51
CA ARG A 149 -1.01 -18.61 -19.67
C ARG A 149 -0.18 -19.44 -20.63
N LYS A 150 -0.56 -20.70 -20.82
CA LYS A 150 -0.01 -21.51 -21.91
C LYS A 150 -0.40 -20.81 -23.20
N LYS A 151 0.58 -20.39 -24.01
CA LYS A 151 0.29 -20.03 -25.40
C LYS A 151 -0.43 -21.24 -25.98
N LYS A 152 -1.68 -21.05 -26.43
CA LYS A 152 -2.39 -22.07 -27.17
C LYS A 152 -1.45 -22.47 -28.29
N ALA A 153 -0.87 -23.67 -28.23
CA ALA A 153 -0.07 -24.16 -29.33
C ALA A 153 -0.96 -24.01 -30.58
N PRO A 154 -0.43 -23.54 -31.72
CA PRO A 154 -1.18 -23.63 -32.96
C PRO A 154 -1.74 -25.04 -33.03
N PRO A 155 -3.03 -25.24 -33.41
CA PRO A 155 -3.60 -26.56 -33.45
C PRO A 155 -2.60 -27.44 -34.19
N VAL A 156 -2.04 -28.41 -33.46
CA VAL A 156 -1.20 -29.43 -34.06
C VAL A 156 -2.11 -30.00 -35.13
N ALA A 157 -1.81 -29.71 -36.41
CA ALA A 157 -2.49 -30.36 -37.51
C ALA A 157 -2.46 -31.84 -37.15
N GLU A 158 -3.65 -32.45 -37.09
CA GLU A 158 -3.77 -33.86 -36.74
C GLU A 158 -2.67 -34.63 -37.48
N PRO A 159 -1.94 -35.55 -36.83
CA PRO A 159 -0.96 -36.34 -37.53
C PRO A 159 -1.70 -37.01 -38.68
N VAL A 160 -1.41 -36.57 -39.91
CA VAL A 160 -1.85 -37.26 -41.11
C VAL A 160 -1.28 -38.65 -40.96
N TYR A 161 -2.15 -39.63 -40.70
CA TYR A 161 -1.79 -41.03 -40.69
C TYR A 161 -1.25 -41.38 -42.07
N THR A 162 0.06 -41.31 -42.25
CA THR A 162 0.72 -42.06 -43.32
C THR A 162 0.77 -43.51 -42.85
N PRO A 163 0.15 -44.46 -43.57
CA PRO A 163 0.28 -45.88 -43.24
C PRO A 163 1.78 -46.25 -43.23
N LEU A 164 2.26 -46.79 -42.11
CA LEU A 164 3.60 -47.36 -42.03
C LEU A 164 3.71 -48.53 -43.01
N PRO A 165 4.82 -48.67 -43.76
CA PRO A 165 5.09 -49.89 -44.50
C PRO A 165 5.21 -51.07 -43.53
N PRO A 166 4.80 -52.28 -43.93
CA PRO A 166 4.79 -53.44 -43.05
C PRO A 166 6.20 -53.80 -42.57
N PRO A 167 6.35 -54.26 -41.31
CA PRO A 167 7.65 -54.66 -40.77
C PRO A 167 8.19 -55.91 -41.48
N PRO A 168 9.52 -56.01 -41.68
CA PRO A 168 10.12 -57.24 -42.19
C PRO A 168 9.97 -58.40 -41.18
N PRO A 169 9.88 -59.65 -41.65
CA PRO A 169 9.68 -60.81 -40.80
C PRO A 169 10.88 -61.04 -39.85
N PRO A 170 10.63 -61.56 -38.63
CA PRO A 170 11.67 -61.78 -37.64
C PRO A 170 12.60 -62.95 -38.03
N PRO A 171 13.93 -62.87 -37.79
CA PRO A 171 14.82 -64.01 -37.95
C PRO A 171 14.56 -65.06 -36.86
N GLU A 172 14.45 -66.32 -37.30
CA GLU A 172 14.32 -67.50 -36.44
C GLU A 172 15.52 -67.65 -35.49
N LEU A 173 15.18 -68.01 -34.25
CA LEU A 173 16.09 -68.31 -33.15
C LEU A 173 16.91 -69.56 -33.45
N LEU A 174 18.24 -69.43 -33.45
CA LEU A 174 19.13 -70.54 -33.14
C LEU A 174 19.63 -70.40 -31.70
N ILE A 175 19.08 -71.27 -30.85
CA ILE A 175 19.55 -71.59 -29.51
C ILE A 175 20.81 -72.46 -29.63
N VAL A 176 21.70 -72.37 -28.60
CA VAL A 176 22.76 -73.31 -28.13
C VAL A 176 24.12 -72.59 -28.08
N ARG A 177 24.93 -72.58 -27.01
CA ARG A 177 24.88 -73.06 -25.61
C ARG A 177 25.98 -72.31 -24.81
N LYS A 178 25.73 -72.25 -23.50
CA LYS A 178 26.50 -72.00 -22.26
C LYS A 178 28.06 -72.05 -22.19
N ASP A 179 28.51 -71.40 -21.10
CA ASP A 179 29.76 -71.50 -20.29
C ASP A 179 30.70 -70.28 -20.46
N ASP A 180 31.33 -69.68 -19.44
CA ASP A 180 31.43 -69.93 -17.99
C ASP A 180 31.92 -68.64 -17.28
N HIS A 181 31.80 -68.58 -15.95
CA HIS A 181 32.17 -67.46 -15.08
C HIS A 181 33.68 -67.25 -14.89
N GLN A 182 34.15 -65.99 -14.80
CA GLN A 182 35.25 -65.57 -13.88
C GLN A 182 35.29 -64.04 -13.64
N GLU A 183 35.14 -63.62 -12.38
CA GLU A 183 35.57 -62.33 -11.75
C GLU A 183 37.11 -62.34 -11.48
N PRO A 184 37.79 -61.38 -10.82
CA PRO A 184 37.50 -59.97 -10.44
C PRO A 184 38.68 -58.99 -10.74
N ASN A 185 38.48 -57.67 -10.55
CA ASN A 185 39.33 -56.75 -9.73
C ASN A 185 39.17 -55.25 -10.09
N SER A 186 38.89 -54.43 -9.07
CA SER A 186 39.14 -52.98 -9.00
C SER A 186 40.67 -52.69 -8.87
N PRO A 187 41.22 -51.44 -8.74
CA PRO A 187 40.62 -50.08 -8.62
C PRO A 187 41.36 -48.92 -9.37
N ASN A 188 40.90 -47.68 -9.10
CA ASN A 188 41.60 -46.37 -9.10
C ASN A 188 41.52 -45.42 -10.31
N GLY A 189 40.99 -44.21 -10.05
CA GLY A 189 41.72 -42.97 -10.38
C GLY A 189 40.93 -41.70 -10.79
N PHE A 190 40.85 -40.71 -9.86
CA PHE A 190 41.04 -39.23 -10.00
C PHE A 190 40.35 -38.43 -11.15
N SER A 191 39.97 -37.15 -11.09
CA SER A 191 39.90 -36.00 -10.15
C SER A 191 39.34 -34.81 -10.99
N LEU A 192 38.50 -33.86 -10.55
CA LEU A 192 38.84 -32.54 -9.96
C LEU A 192 37.60 -31.61 -10.12
N ARG A 193 37.15 -30.92 -9.06
CA ARG A 193 37.02 -29.44 -8.96
C ARG A 193 36.05 -28.98 -7.85
N SER A 194 36.55 -28.08 -7.02
CA SER A 194 35.82 -26.99 -6.36
C SER A 194 36.66 -25.70 -6.59
N PRO A 195 36.17 -24.47 -6.35
CA PRO A 195 35.96 -23.97 -4.97
C PRO A 195 34.78 -22.99 -4.76
N LYS A 196 34.51 -22.75 -3.47
CA LYS A 196 33.61 -21.74 -2.86
C LYS A 196 34.29 -20.36 -2.76
N PHE A 197 33.51 -19.29 -2.60
CA PHE A 197 33.93 -18.03 -1.94
C PHE A 197 32.76 -17.34 -1.21
N SER A 198 33.09 -16.41 -0.29
CA SER A 198 32.40 -16.06 0.96
C SER A 198 32.08 -14.56 1.17
N LYS A 199 31.05 -14.29 2.01
CA LYS A 199 30.80 -13.26 3.07
C LYS A 199 31.19 -11.76 2.88
N SER A 200 30.29 -10.82 3.25
CA SER A 200 30.56 -9.71 4.22
C SER A 200 29.28 -8.98 4.69
N GLU A 201 29.32 -8.54 5.96
CA GLU A 201 28.38 -7.68 6.72
C GLU A 201 28.77 -6.19 6.61
N SER A 202 27.86 -5.26 6.91
CA SER A 202 28.18 -3.88 7.31
C SER A 202 27.07 -3.25 8.17
N ASP A 203 27.50 -2.65 9.28
CA ASP A 203 26.78 -1.90 10.31
C ASP A 203 26.85 -0.39 10.01
N ASP A 204 25.79 0.39 10.26
CA ASP A 204 25.93 1.83 10.55
C ASP A 204 24.68 2.38 11.27
N SER A 205 24.96 3.20 12.27
CA SER A 205 24.06 3.71 13.30
C SER A 205 23.67 5.17 13.04
N VAL A 206 22.37 5.49 13.03
CA VAL A 206 21.88 6.87 13.21
C VAL A 206 20.66 6.88 14.13
N ARG A 207 20.83 7.46 15.33
CA ARG A 207 19.73 7.77 16.27
C ARG A 207 18.96 8.99 15.77
N SER A 208 17.64 8.84 15.60
CA SER A 208 16.69 9.93 15.32
C SER A 208 15.62 10.01 16.41
N PRO A 209 15.08 11.20 16.70
CA PRO A 209 14.58 11.57 18.03
C PRO A 209 13.18 11.01 18.34
N VAL A 210 12.95 10.84 19.64
CA VAL A 210 11.75 10.30 20.29
C VAL A 210 10.49 11.00 19.78
N LYS A 211 9.55 10.22 19.23
CA LYS A 211 8.24 10.72 18.80
C LYS A 211 7.51 11.34 20.00
N ALA A 212 7.33 12.65 19.96
CA ALA A 212 6.52 13.37 20.94
C ALA A 212 5.06 12.91 20.82
N ASP A 213 4.55 12.40 21.93
CA ASP A 213 3.20 11.92 22.13
C ASP A 213 2.25 13.13 22.25
N GLY A 214 1.74 13.69 21.14
CA GLY A 214 0.83 14.86 21.17
C GLY A 214 0.65 15.58 19.82
N ARG A 215 -0.27 16.55 19.77
CA ARG A 215 -0.49 17.49 18.66
C ARG A 215 0.51 18.63 18.68
N LEU A 216 1.05 19.03 17.55
CA LEU A 216 1.86 20.26 17.45
C LEU A 216 0.96 21.50 17.27
N ILE A 217 1.04 22.44 18.20
CA ILE A 217 0.39 23.75 18.13
C ILE A 217 1.46 24.78 17.79
N TYR A 218 1.26 25.53 16.71
CA TYR A 218 2.03 26.70 16.33
C TYR A 218 1.22 27.92 16.75
N TYR A 219 1.81 28.84 17.50
CA TYR A 219 1.14 30.07 17.88
C TYR A 219 1.96 31.30 17.57
N ARG A 220 1.24 32.40 17.34
CA ARG A 220 1.79 33.75 17.29
C ARG A 220 0.94 34.65 18.17
N ILE A 221 1.56 35.66 18.76
CA ILE A 221 0.85 36.69 19.52
C ILE A 221 0.55 37.82 18.55
N GLY A 222 -0.74 38.15 18.39
CA GLY A 222 -1.21 39.32 17.65
C GLY A 222 -1.46 40.50 18.58
N ASP A 223 -1.49 41.70 18.02
CA ASP A 223 -1.93 42.91 18.74
C ASP A 223 -3.46 42.95 18.91
N GLU A 224 -3.95 43.98 19.61
CA GLU A 224 -5.38 44.17 19.89
C GLU A 224 -6.24 44.33 18.62
N ASP A 225 -5.62 44.70 17.49
CA ASP A 225 -6.26 44.86 16.19
C ASP A 225 -6.22 43.56 15.34
N GLY A 226 -5.59 42.50 15.85
CA GLY A 226 -5.42 41.23 15.16
C GLY A 226 -4.38 41.28 14.04
N ASN A 227 -3.52 42.32 14.02
CA ASN A 227 -2.34 42.33 13.19
C ASN A 227 -1.27 41.45 13.85
N VAL A 228 -0.66 40.61 13.02
CA VAL A 228 0.36 39.67 13.45
C VAL A 228 1.63 40.10 12.75
N ASP A 229 2.67 40.38 13.52
CA ASP A 229 3.99 40.70 12.98
C ASP A 229 4.50 39.49 12.17
N GLU A 230 4.66 39.67 10.85
CA GLU A 230 5.14 38.63 9.95
C GLU A 230 6.64 38.34 10.16
N THR A 231 7.36 39.20 10.89
CA THR A 231 8.77 39.01 11.23
C THR A 231 9.00 38.31 12.58
N ALA A 232 7.95 38.07 13.37
CA ALA A 232 8.03 37.34 14.63
C ALA A 232 8.07 35.81 14.40
N ASN A 233 8.99 35.13 15.09
CA ASN A 233 9.14 33.67 15.01
C ASN A 233 7.87 32.95 15.51
N GLU A 234 7.41 31.93 14.77
CA GLU A 234 6.36 31.02 15.22
C GLU A 234 6.88 30.12 16.34
N GLU A 235 6.25 30.21 17.52
CA GLU A 235 6.53 29.32 18.64
C GLU A 235 5.69 28.03 18.51
N LEU A 236 6.24 26.91 18.98
CA LEU A 236 5.57 25.62 18.88
C LEU A 236 5.68 24.80 20.15
N PHE A 237 4.63 24.02 20.45
CA PHE A 237 4.66 23.05 21.53
C PHE A 237 3.76 21.85 21.23
N CYS A 238 3.96 20.77 21.99
CA CYS A 238 3.14 19.57 21.92
C CYS A 238 1.98 19.64 22.93
N PHE A 239 0.76 19.53 22.43
CA PHE A 239 -0.51 19.52 23.17
C PHE A 239 -1.16 18.13 23.11
N LYS A 240 -1.44 17.53 24.27
CA LYS A 240 -2.05 16.19 24.35
C LYS A 240 -3.56 16.19 24.63
N GLY A 241 -4.12 17.36 24.92
CA GLY A 241 -5.53 17.50 25.25
C GLY A 241 -6.45 17.41 24.04
N MET A 242 -7.74 17.26 24.31
CA MET A 242 -8.79 17.19 23.29
C MET A 242 -9.69 18.44 23.30
N GLY A 243 -9.67 19.20 24.39
CA GLY A 243 -10.52 20.37 24.61
C GLY A 243 -9.87 21.70 24.24
N LEU A 244 -10.70 22.66 23.82
CA LEU A 244 -10.28 24.05 23.62
C LEU A 244 -9.92 24.72 24.96
N GLU A 245 -10.63 24.40 26.03
CA GLU A 245 -10.34 24.91 27.37
C GLU A 245 -8.99 24.43 27.90
N GLU A 246 -8.68 23.14 27.75
CA GLU A 246 -7.36 22.57 28.09
C GLU A 246 -6.23 23.23 27.27
N LEU A 247 -6.49 23.53 25.99
CA LEU A 247 -5.53 24.24 25.14
C LEU A 247 -5.35 25.68 25.60
N LYS A 248 -6.45 26.35 25.99
CA LYS A 248 -6.43 27.71 26.52
C LYS A 248 -5.65 27.81 27.82
N GLU A 249 -5.86 26.89 28.76
CA GLU A 249 -5.10 26.84 30.01
C GLU A 249 -3.60 26.65 29.74
N LYS A 250 -3.25 25.70 28.86
CA LYS A 250 -1.83 25.49 28.52
C LYS A 250 -1.19 26.69 27.82
N LEU A 251 -1.91 27.37 26.93
CA LEU A 251 -1.40 28.58 26.27
C LEU A 251 -1.21 29.72 27.27
N LYS A 252 -2.04 29.84 28.31
CA LYS A 252 -1.83 30.81 29.39
C LYS A 252 -0.60 30.48 30.23
N GLU A 253 -0.36 29.20 30.52
CA GLU A 253 0.83 28.74 31.25
C GLU A 253 2.13 29.02 30.47
N GLU A 254 2.15 28.73 29.17
CA GLU A 254 3.33 28.92 28.32
C GLU A 254 3.61 30.41 28.03
N THR A 255 2.58 31.24 27.86
CA THR A 255 2.74 32.66 27.49
C THR A 255 2.68 33.62 28.67
N GLY A 256 2.23 33.17 29.85
CA GLY A 256 2.03 34.01 31.04
C GLY A 256 0.85 35.00 30.94
N LEU A 257 0.04 34.93 29.89
CA LEU A 257 -1.08 35.86 29.66
C LEU A 257 -2.35 35.42 30.43
N SER A 258 -3.05 36.38 31.04
CA SER A 258 -4.20 36.09 31.92
C SER A 258 -5.52 35.90 31.17
N ASP A 259 -5.81 36.73 30.16
CA ASP A 259 -6.98 36.59 29.30
C ASP A 259 -6.59 36.65 27.82
N ILE A 260 -6.79 35.53 27.13
CA ILE A 260 -6.41 35.32 25.73
C ILE A 260 -7.59 34.80 24.93
N SER A 261 -7.76 35.34 23.74
CA SER A 261 -8.64 34.81 22.71
C SER A 261 -7.81 34.00 21.71
N ILE A 262 -8.21 32.75 21.47
CA ILE A 262 -7.55 31.88 20.51
C ILE A 262 -8.28 32.01 19.16
N CYS A 263 -7.58 32.54 18.16
CA CYS A 263 -8.09 32.71 16.82
C CYS A 263 -7.38 31.78 15.82
N SER A 264 -8.08 31.44 14.74
CA SER A 264 -7.50 30.74 13.59
C SER A 264 -7.60 31.65 12.36
N LYS A 265 -6.60 31.60 11.50
CA LYS A 265 -6.56 32.39 10.26
C LYS A 265 -7.21 31.58 9.14
N ASN A 266 -8.23 32.13 8.49
CA ASN A 266 -8.83 31.47 7.33
C ASN A 266 -7.85 31.51 6.14
N PRO A 267 -7.43 30.37 5.58
CA PRO A 267 -6.47 30.32 4.48
C PRO A 267 -6.95 31.01 3.20
N LEU A 268 -8.28 31.16 3.02
CA LEU A 268 -8.87 31.68 1.79
C LEU A 268 -8.94 33.20 1.75
N ASN A 269 -9.02 33.88 2.90
CA ASN A 269 -9.20 35.33 2.94
C ASN A 269 -8.31 36.03 3.99
N GLY A 270 -7.46 35.29 4.71
CA GLY A 270 -6.57 35.81 5.72
C GLY A 270 -7.25 36.36 6.97
N LYS A 271 -8.59 36.34 7.07
CA LYS A 271 -9.31 36.88 8.23
C LYS A 271 -9.18 35.94 9.43
N LEU A 272 -8.97 36.53 10.59
CA LEU A 272 -8.98 35.83 11.87
C LEU A 272 -10.42 35.54 12.31
N TYR A 273 -10.67 34.33 12.79
CA TYR A 273 -11.93 33.96 13.42
C TYR A 273 -11.66 33.27 14.77
N PRO A 274 -12.43 33.59 15.82
CA PRO A 274 -12.26 32.96 17.13
C PRO A 274 -12.62 31.48 17.08
N LEU A 275 -11.76 30.63 17.63
CA LEU A 275 -12.06 29.21 17.81
C LEU A 275 -13.14 29.08 18.90
N ARG A 276 -14.32 28.61 18.52
CA ARG A 276 -15.46 28.35 19.44
C ARG A 276 -15.90 26.88 19.46
N LEU A 277 -15.24 26.04 18.68
CA LEU A 277 -15.56 24.63 18.49
C LEU A 277 -14.47 23.76 19.10
N HIS A 278 -14.82 22.50 19.40
CA HIS A 278 -13.86 21.48 19.80
C HIS A 278 -12.70 21.40 18.80
N LEU A 279 -11.48 21.22 19.31
CA LEU A 279 -10.29 21.15 18.48
C LEU A 279 -10.48 20.04 17.43
N PRO A 280 -10.10 20.28 16.15
CA PRO A 280 -10.24 19.30 15.10
C PRO A 280 -9.60 17.97 15.55
N PRO A 281 -10.26 16.81 15.48
CA PRO A 281 -9.62 15.54 15.86
C PRO A 281 -8.39 15.24 14.97
N ASN A 282 -7.47 14.35 15.42
CA ASN A 282 -6.32 13.78 14.68
C ASN A 282 -4.88 14.32 14.91
N ASN A 283 -4.56 14.95 16.06
CA ASN A 283 -3.21 15.48 16.34
C ASN A 283 -2.60 16.33 15.21
N THR A 284 -3.46 16.95 14.41
CA THR A 284 -3.09 17.77 13.25
C THR A 284 -2.37 19.02 13.71
N LYS A 285 -1.27 19.37 13.01
CA LYS A 285 -0.58 20.65 13.21
C LYS A 285 -1.58 21.80 13.09
N MET A 286 -1.64 22.66 14.10
CA MET A 286 -2.58 23.77 14.14
C MET A 286 -1.82 25.07 14.25
N HIS A 287 -2.17 26.06 13.44
CA HIS A 287 -1.70 27.43 13.59
C HIS A 287 -2.79 28.24 14.27
N VAL A 288 -2.47 28.85 15.40
CA VAL A 288 -3.38 29.74 16.13
C VAL A 288 -2.73 31.11 16.31
N VAL A 289 -3.56 32.13 16.41
CA VAL A 289 -3.17 33.48 16.77
C VAL A 289 -3.78 33.78 18.12
N LEU A 290 -2.94 34.14 19.08
CA LEU A 290 -3.34 34.58 20.40
C LEU A 290 -3.55 36.08 20.35
N ILE A 291 -4.76 36.51 20.68
CA ILE A 291 -5.07 37.93 20.86
C ILE A 291 -5.23 38.16 22.37
N PRO A 292 -4.32 38.90 23.02
CA PRO A 292 -4.49 39.31 24.40
C PRO A 292 -5.74 40.18 24.53
N SER A 293 -6.60 39.89 25.51
CA SER A 293 -7.63 40.86 25.88
C SER A 293 -6.96 41.99 26.67
N PRO A 294 -7.33 43.27 26.46
CA PRO A 294 -6.87 44.34 27.33
C PRO A 294 -7.26 44.00 28.77
N SER A 295 -6.27 43.88 29.65
CA SER A 295 -6.51 43.57 31.05
C SER A 295 -7.40 44.65 31.66
N LYS A 296 -8.57 44.27 32.18
CA LYS A 296 -9.33 45.15 33.07
C LYS A 296 -8.53 45.34 34.37
N GLY A 297 -7.77 46.42 34.44
CA GLY A 297 -7.01 46.91 35.59
C GLY A 297 -5.84 47.73 35.04
N ASP A 298 -5.74 49.04 35.20
CA ASP A 298 -6.24 49.90 36.27
C ASP A 298 -6.89 51.16 35.70
N ALA A 299 -8.15 51.40 36.09
CA ALA A 299 -8.62 52.78 36.19
C ALA A 299 -7.85 53.38 37.37
N ALA A 300 -6.68 53.94 37.06
CA ALA A 300 -5.88 54.69 38.00
C ALA A 300 -6.77 55.74 38.68
N SER A 301 -6.86 55.63 40.00
CA SER A 301 -7.16 56.77 40.85
C SER A 301 -6.29 57.93 40.40
N THR A 302 -6.91 58.97 39.87
CA THR A 302 -6.32 60.30 39.91
C THR A 302 -7.36 61.18 40.59
N SER A 303 -6.90 61.73 41.72
CA SER A 303 -7.61 62.55 42.69
C SER A 303 -8.24 63.80 42.09
#